data_AF-A0A8H4WKV7-F1
#
_entry.id   AF-A0A8H4WKV7-F1
#
_cell.length_a   1.000
_cell.length_b   1.000
_cell.length_c   1.000
_cell.angle_alpha   90.00
_cell.angle_beta   90.00
_cell.angle_gamma   90.00
#
_symmetry.space_group_name_H-M   'P 1'
#
loop_
_entity.id
_entity.type
_entity.pdbx_description
1 polymer ?
#
loop_
_entity_poly.entity_id
_entity_poly.type
_entity_poly.pdbx_seq_one_letter_code
_entity_poly.pdbx_strand_id
1 'polypeptide(L)'
;MFISMFTLRLLVRAHGVLLFLLPIEDCHVKVQDVFLADLQSRLQHGPGSGVLANLPFELRVVDAALASVIATLEAEHTLIRRQVEDSLQDSTREDVVYSVLRGLQDHRKRLVAIQQRAGQFRSALREVLENDEDMAAMFLTDRQAGQPHEVDDHLKVEYLLEAYYKNTDAIAESASALLGDVERTTETIQSILAVRRNQILVFGAQLEICMLGFAVSTFVAGLFGMNVVNFFEESTSAFVILVGVCVIGTVTIAKYGLWKLNKFRKLRL
;
A
#
# COMPACT_ATOMS: atom_id res chain seq x y z
N MET A 1 -4.68 -0.12 -37.97
CA MET A 1 -5.17 0.06 -36.58
C MET A 1 -4.06 0.63 -35.72
N PHE A 2 -4.33 1.65 -34.91
CA PHE A 2 -3.35 2.22 -33.97
C PHE A 2 -3.70 1.76 -32.56
N ILE A 3 -2.73 1.21 -31.84
CA ILE A 3 -2.88 0.77 -30.45
C ILE A 3 -1.94 1.61 -29.59
N SER A 4 -2.47 2.28 -28.59
CA SER A 4 -1.68 3.02 -27.61
C SER A 4 -2.09 2.61 -26.21
N MET A 5 -1.29 1.76 -25.58
CA MET A 5 -1.51 1.26 -24.23
C MET A 5 -0.24 1.48 -23.40
N PHE A 6 -0.32 2.37 -22.41
CA PHE A 6 0.82 2.73 -21.56
C PHE A 6 2.02 3.25 -22.38
N THR A 7 3.14 2.54 -22.34
CA THR A 7 4.37 2.84 -23.10
C THR A 7 4.42 2.13 -24.45
N LEU A 8 3.47 1.22 -24.71
CA LEU A 8 3.36 0.47 -25.94
C LEU A 8 2.52 1.26 -26.95
N ARG A 9 3.18 1.75 -28.01
CA ARG A 9 2.52 2.39 -29.15
C ARG A 9 2.83 1.59 -30.41
N LEU A 10 1.78 1.09 -31.04
CA LEU A 10 1.84 0.18 -32.18
C LEU A 10 0.95 0.70 -33.31
N LEU A 11 1.44 0.57 -34.54
CA LEU A 11 0.60 0.69 -35.73
C LEU A 11 0.57 -0.66 -36.43
N VAL A 12 -0.59 -1.31 -36.38
CA VAL A 12 -0.86 -2.61 -37.00
C VAL A 12 -1.41 -2.40 -38.41
N ARG A 13 -0.79 -3.06 -39.39
CA ARG A 13 -1.24 -3.21 -40.78
C ARG A 13 -1.48 -4.70 -41.05
N ALA A 14 -2.20 -5.04 -42.13
CA ALA A 14 -2.55 -6.42 -42.48
C ALA A 14 -1.35 -7.38 -42.58
N HIS A 15 -0.17 -6.88 -42.96
CA HIS A 15 1.04 -7.69 -43.14
C HIS A 15 2.26 -7.18 -42.37
N GLY A 16 2.08 -6.29 -41.40
CA GLY A 16 3.21 -5.75 -40.64
C GLY A 16 2.83 -4.90 -39.45
N VAL A 17 3.79 -4.72 -38.54
CA VAL A 17 3.63 -3.94 -37.31
C VAL A 17 4.75 -2.93 -37.21
N LEU A 18 4.41 -1.69 -36.90
CA LEU A 18 5.35 -0.63 -36.56
C LEU A 18 5.27 -0.39 -35.05
N LEU A 19 6.36 -0.71 -34.34
CA LEU A 19 6.55 -0.39 -32.93
C LEU A 19 7.20 1.00 -32.84
N PHE A 20 6.57 1.93 -32.14
CA PHE A 20 7.18 3.21 -31.82
C PHE A 20 7.96 3.11 -30.52
N LEU A 21 9.29 3.02 -30.62
CA LEU A 21 10.16 3.08 -29.45
C LEU A 21 10.27 4.53 -29.00
N LEU A 22 9.52 4.89 -27.95
CA LEU A 22 9.73 6.14 -27.25
C LEU A 22 10.92 5.97 -26.28
N PRO A 23 11.93 6.84 -26.32
CA PRO A 23 12.96 6.87 -25.31
C PRO A 23 12.32 7.39 -24.01
N ILE A 24 12.00 6.50 -23.09
CA ILE A 24 11.56 6.85 -21.74
C ILE A 24 12.59 6.28 -20.77
N GLU A 25 13.09 7.14 -19.88
CA GLU A 25 14.26 6.89 -19.02
C GLU A 25 14.00 6.01 -17.77
N ASP A 26 12.75 5.72 -17.39
CA ASP A 26 12.49 5.21 -16.02
C ASP A 26 11.54 4.00 -15.92
N CYS A 27 11.83 2.88 -16.60
CA CYS A 27 11.14 1.63 -16.25
C CYS A 27 12.09 0.42 -16.28
N HIS A 28 12.19 -0.29 -15.15
CA HIS A 28 13.07 -1.45 -14.98
C HIS A 28 12.68 -2.67 -15.84
N VAL A 29 11.46 -2.70 -16.38
CA VAL A 29 11.00 -3.69 -17.35
C VAL A 29 10.40 -2.95 -18.54
N LYS A 30 11.05 -3.03 -19.70
CA LYS A 30 10.50 -2.43 -20.92
C LYS A 30 9.40 -3.36 -21.42
N VAL A 31 8.15 -2.91 -21.34
CA VAL A 31 6.97 -3.58 -21.94
C VAL A 31 7.24 -3.96 -23.41
N GLN A 32 8.04 -3.16 -24.10
CA GLN A 32 8.49 -3.37 -25.48
C GLN A 32 9.30 -4.68 -25.66
N ASP A 33 10.18 -5.01 -24.71
CA ASP A 33 11.01 -6.21 -24.79
C ASP A 33 10.18 -7.47 -24.54
N VAL A 34 9.26 -7.40 -23.56
CA VAL A 34 8.27 -8.46 -23.29
C VAL A 34 7.38 -8.68 -24.50
N PHE A 35 6.88 -7.60 -25.11
CA PHE A 35 6.07 -7.65 -26.32
C PHE A 35 6.81 -8.31 -27.49
N LEU A 36 8.07 -7.96 -27.74
CA LEU A 36 8.84 -8.54 -28.85
C LEU A 36 9.07 -10.04 -28.64
N ALA A 37 9.37 -10.47 -27.42
CA ALA A 37 9.53 -11.89 -27.09
C ALA A 37 8.22 -12.67 -27.31
N ASP A 38 7.09 -12.13 -26.81
CA ASP A 38 5.77 -12.74 -26.98
C ASP A 38 5.33 -12.77 -28.44
N LEU A 39 5.54 -11.69 -29.19
CA LEU A 39 5.20 -11.60 -30.60
C LEU A 39 6.01 -12.60 -31.42
N GLN A 40 7.32 -12.70 -31.20
CA GLN A 40 8.16 -13.67 -31.90
C GLN A 40 7.70 -15.10 -31.61
N SER A 41 7.40 -15.42 -30.35
CA SER A 41 6.87 -16.73 -29.97
C SER A 41 5.56 -17.04 -30.70
N ARG A 42 4.58 -16.12 -30.69
CA ARG A 42 3.26 -16.34 -31.31
C ARG A 42 3.28 -16.32 -32.84
N LEU A 43 4.28 -15.69 -33.45
CA LEU A 43 4.49 -15.73 -34.91
C LEU A 43 5.24 -16.99 -35.37
N GLN A 44 6.14 -17.54 -34.54
CA GLN A 44 6.96 -18.72 -34.88
C GLN A 44 6.25 -20.05 -34.60
N HIS A 45 5.33 -20.11 -33.64
CA HIS A 45 4.55 -21.32 -33.40
C HIS A 45 3.57 -21.56 -34.57
N GLY A 46 3.87 -22.57 -35.39
CA GLY A 46 2.91 -23.21 -36.29
C GLY A 46 1.71 -23.79 -35.51
N PRO A 47 0.60 -24.13 -36.18
CA PRO A 47 -0.73 -24.23 -35.60
C PRO A 47 -0.80 -25.21 -34.42
N GLY A 48 -0.69 -24.66 -33.20
CA GLY A 48 -1.03 -25.37 -31.97
C GLY A 48 -2.55 -25.51 -31.87
N SER A 49 -3.04 -26.63 -31.33
CA SER A 49 -4.46 -26.92 -31.22
C SER A 49 -5.16 -25.95 -30.27
N GLY A 50 -5.89 -24.97 -30.82
CA GLY A 50 -6.72 -24.03 -30.06
C GLY A 50 -7.46 -23.07 -30.97
N VAL A 51 -8.65 -22.60 -30.55
CA VAL A 51 -9.50 -21.66 -31.30
C VAL A 51 -8.75 -20.35 -31.63
N LEU A 52 -7.76 -19.97 -30.81
CA LEU A 52 -6.92 -18.78 -30.99
C LEU A 52 -5.71 -18.99 -31.91
N ALA A 53 -5.38 -20.22 -32.32
CA ALA A 53 -4.21 -20.48 -33.17
C ALA A 53 -4.45 -20.13 -34.65
N ASN A 54 -5.71 -20.13 -35.10
CA ASN A 54 -6.12 -19.72 -36.44
C ASN A 54 -6.52 -18.23 -36.53
N LEU A 55 -5.99 -17.40 -35.64
CA LEU A 55 -6.18 -15.95 -35.74
C LEU A 55 -5.38 -15.37 -36.92
N PRO A 56 -5.96 -14.42 -37.68
CA PRO A 56 -5.25 -13.66 -38.68
C PRO A 56 -4.13 -12.82 -38.05
N PHE A 57 -3.17 -12.39 -38.87
CA PHE A 57 -1.93 -11.75 -38.40
C PHE A 57 -2.21 -10.56 -37.47
N GLU A 58 -3.13 -9.69 -37.85
CA GLU A 58 -3.54 -8.51 -37.09
C GLU A 58 -4.04 -8.85 -35.68
N LEU A 59 -4.83 -9.92 -35.52
CA LEU A 59 -5.35 -10.34 -34.24
C LEU A 59 -4.28 -11.04 -33.38
N ARG A 60 -3.31 -11.72 -33.99
CA ARG A 60 -2.14 -12.24 -33.26
C ARG A 60 -1.27 -11.13 -32.69
N VAL A 61 -1.18 -10.01 -33.40
CA VAL A 61 -0.46 -8.83 -32.92
C VAL A 61 -1.20 -8.18 -31.76
N VAL A 62 -2.53 -8.07 -31.85
CA VAL A 62 -3.37 -7.59 -30.73
C VAL A 62 -3.22 -8.49 -29.53
N ASP A 63 -3.36 -9.80 -29.71
CA ASP A 63 -3.18 -10.82 -28.68
C ASP A 63 -1.81 -10.68 -27.97
N ALA A 64 -0.73 -10.56 -28.74
CA ALA A 64 0.61 -10.33 -28.18
C ALA A 64 0.71 -8.98 -27.43
N ALA A 65 0.08 -7.92 -27.94
CA ALA A 65 0.09 -6.62 -27.31
C ALA A 65 -0.64 -6.64 -25.96
N LEU A 66 -1.86 -7.20 -25.92
CA LEU A 66 -2.67 -7.33 -24.71
C LEU A 66 -2.00 -8.25 -23.70
N ALA A 67 -1.42 -9.38 -24.14
CA ALA A 67 -0.65 -10.29 -23.30
C ALA A 67 0.53 -9.59 -22.62
N SER A 68 1.32 -8.83 -23.37
CA SER A 68 2.49 -8.12 -22.82
C SER A 68 2.12 -7.09 -21.75
N VAL A 69 0.98 -6.42 -21.94
CA VAL A 69 0.43 -5.45 -21.00
C VAL A 69 -0.04 -6.13 -19.71
N ILE A 70 -0.82 -7.21 -19.82
CA ILE A 70 -1.28 -7.98 -18.66
C ILE A 70 -0.09 -8.57 -17.91
N ALA A 71 0.86 -9.19 -18.60
CA ALA A 71 2.05 -9.77 -17.99
C ALA A 71 2.86 -8.73 -17.21
N THR A 72 2.96 -7.51 -17.74
CA THR A 72 3.62 -6.39 -17.03
C THR A 72 2.85 -6.01 -15.75
N LEU A 73 1.53 -5.82 -15.84
CA LEU A 73 0.71 -5.48 -14.67
C LEU A 73 0.75 -6.58 -13.59
N GLU A 74 0.69 -7.85 -14.00
CA GLU A 74 0.73 -9.01 -13.10
C GLU A 74 2.10 -9.16 -12.43
N ALA A 75 3.19 -8.94 -13.18
CA ALA A 75 4.55 -8.98 -12.65
C ALA A 75 4.78 -7.87 -11.61
N GLU A 76 4.35 -6.63 -11.92
CA GLU A 76 4.44 -5.52 -10.99
C GLU A 76 3.59 -5.75 -9.73
N HIS A 77 2.36 -6.25 -9.88
CA HIS A 77 1.49 -6.58 -8.75
C HIS A 77 2.10 -7.67 -7.86
N THR A 78 2.64 -8.74 -8.46
CA THR A 78 3.30 -9.83 -7.75
C THR A 78 4.54 -9.37 -6.99
N LEU A 79 5.33 -8.47 -7.59
CA LEU A 79 6.49 -7.87 -6.95
C LEU A 79 6.09 -7.09 -5.69
N ILE A 80 5.12 -6.18 -5.81
CA ILE A 80 4.70 -5.35 -4.68
C ILE A 80 4.10 -6.23 -3.58
N ARG A 81 3.30 -7.23 -3.94
CA ARG A 81 2.75 -8.19 -2.96
C ARG A 81 3.84 -8.83 -2.12
N ARG A 82 4.91 -9.34 -2.75
CA ARG A 82 6.07 -9.89 -2.02
C ARG A 82 6.74 -8.86 -1.13
N GLN A 83 6.95 -7.64 -1.63
CA GLN A 83 7.59 -6.60 -0.83
C GLN A 83 6.74 -6.17 0.38
N VAL A 84 5.39 -6.17 0.26
CA VAL A 84 4.48 -5.97 1.40
C VAL A 84 4.63 -7.13 2.40
N GLU A 85 4.57 -8.39 1.94
CA GLU A 85 4.74 -9.57 2.79
C GLU A 85 6.08 -9.53 3.56
N ASP A 86 7.18 -9.19 2.87
CA ASP A 86 8.52 -9.07 3.46
C ASP A 86 8.59 -7.92 4.49
N SER A 87 8.03 -6.75 4.17
CA SER A 87 8.00 -5.60 5.07
C SER A 87 7.23 -5.90 6.37
N LEU A 88 6.17 -6.72 6.26
CA LEU A 88 5.37 -7.14 7.41
C LEU A 88 6.07 -8.20 8.27
N GLN A 89 6.87 -9.09 7.68
CA GLN A 89 7.68 -10.05 8.46
C GLN A 89 8.80 -9.36 9.26
N ASP A 90 9.44 -8.34 8.69
CA ASP A 90 10.52 -7.59 9.34
C ASP A 90 10.01 -6.64 10.46
N SER A 91 8.69 -6.44 10.55
CA SER A 91 8.01 -5.59 11.54
C SER A 91 8.08 -6.10 12.99
N THR A 92 8.68 -7.27 13.22
CA THR A 92 8.76 -7.90 14.55
C THR A 92 9.72 -7.17 15.52
N ARG A 93 10.49 -6.19 15.04
CA ARG A 93 11.41 -5.37 15.87
C ARG A 93 10.84 -3.96 16.11
N GLU A 94 10.63 -3.59 17.37
CA GLU A 94 10.02 -2.32 17.80
C GLU A 94 10.75 -1.05 17.26
N ASP A 95 12.03 -1.15 16.92
CA ASP A 95 12.81 -0.02 16.37
C ASP A 95 12.55 0.28 14.88
N VAL A 96 11.88 -0.62 14.15
CA VAL A 96 11.77 -0.57 12.69
C VAL A 96 10.44 0.05 12.22
N VAL A 97 9.52 0.34 13.14
CA VAL A 97 8.10 0.72 12.85
C VAL A 97 7.96 1.92 11.91
N TYR A 98 8.76 2.98 12.08
CA TYR A 98 8.67 4.16 11.21
C TYR A 98 9.17 3.89 9.79
N SER A 99 10.16 3.00 9.64
CA SER A 99 10.68 2.62 8.32
C SER A 99 9.69 1.71 7.58
N VAL A 100 9.04 0.79 8.30
CA VAL A 100 7.94 -0.03 7.76
C VAL A 100 6.78 0.85 7.32
N LEU A 101 6.35 1.82 8.15
CA LEU A 101 5.25 2.72 7.79
C LEU A 101 5.55 3.52 6.51
N ARG A 102 6.79 4.00 6.36
CA ARG A 102 7.23 4.69 5.15
C ARG A 102 7.30 3.75 3.94
N GLY A 103 7.75 2.52 4.13
CA GLY A 103 7.70 1.45 3.14
C GLY A 103 6.27 1.21 2.67
N LEU A 104 5.35 0.89 3.58
CA LEU A 104 3.94 0.66 3.29
C LEU A 104 3.29 1.83 2.53
N GLN A 105 3.64 3.08 2.85
CA GLN A 105 3.17 4.24 2.09
C GLN A 105 3.66 4.27 0.64
N ASP A 106 4.89 3.84 0.37
CA ASP A 106 5.41 3.73 -1.01
C ASP A 106 4.69 2.61 -1.77
N HIS A 107 4.49 1.46 -1.12
CA HIS A 107 3.79 0.31 -1.72
C HIS A 107 2.33 0.69 -2.04
N ARG A 108 1.67 1.43 -1.14
CA ARG A 108 0.33 2.00 -1.36
C ARG A 108 0.27 2.84 -2.63
N LYS A 109 1.21 3.77 -2.82
CA LYS A 109 1.25 4.63 -4.02
C LYS A 109 1.41 3.80 -5.29
N ARG A 110 2.26 2.78 -5.26
CA ARG A 110 2.47 1.88 -6.41
C ARG A 110 1.23 1.04 -6.71
N LEU A 111 0.53 0.52 -5.70
CA LEU A 111 -0.73 -0.20 -5.86
C LEU A 111 -1.82 0.67 -6.48
N VAL A 112 -1.97 1.92 -6.03
CA VAL A 112 -2.89 2.89 -6.65
C VAL A 112 -2.54 3.14 -8.12
N ALA A 113 -1.25 3.25 -8.45
CA ALA A 113 -0.81 3.42 -9.83
C ALA A 113 -1.10 2.17 -10.71
N ILE A 114 -1.00 0.95 -10.17
CA ILE A 114 -1.42 -0.27 -10.87
C ILE A 114 -2.94 -0.27 -11.07
N GLN A 115 -3.72 0.03 -10.04
CA GLN A 115 -5.19 0.05 -10.12
C GLN A 115 -5.68 1.08 -11.16
N GLN A 116 -5.09 2.27 -11.18
CA GLN A 116 -5.42 3.29 -12.17
C GLN A 116 -5.09 2.82 -13.59
N ARG A 117 -3.91 2.21 -13.79
CA ARG A 117 -3.49 1.68 -15.09
C ARG A 117 -4.40 0.54 -15.55
N ALA A 118 -4.66 -0.45 -14.70
CA ALA A 118 -5.57 -1.56 -15.00
C ALA A 118 -6.99 -1.04 -15.30
N GLY A 119 -7.47 -0.03 -14.57
CA GLY A 119 -8.75 0.63 -14.82
C GLY A 119 -8.82 1.29 -16.20
N GLN A 120 -7.78 2.03 -16.60
CA GLN A 120 -7.71 2.64 -17.94
C GLN A 120 -7.71 1.58 -19.05
N PHE A 121 -6.93 0.51 -18.88
CA PHE A 121 -6.87 -0.59 -19.84
C PHE A 121 -8.21 -1.31 -19.97
N ARG A 122 -8.88 -1.57 -18.84
CA ARG A 122 -10.22 -2.17 -18.80
C ARG A 122 -11.26 -1.29 -19.49
N SER A 123 -11.23 0.03 -19.27
CA SER A 123 -12.13 0.97 -19.95
C SER A 123 -11.91 1.00 -21.45
N ALA A 124 -10.66 0.99 -21.91
CA ALA A 124 -10.35 0.96 -23.34
C ALA A 124 -10.79 -0.35 -24.01
N LEU A 125 -10.63 -1.50 -23.32
CA LEU A 125 -11.14 -2.78 -23.81
C LEU A 125 -12.67 -2.79 -23.90
N ARG A 126 -13.34 -2.20 -22.91
CA ARG A 126 -14.81 -2.11 -22.90
C ARG A 126 -15.35 -1.24 -24.03
N GLU A 127 -14.73 -0.09 -24.28
CA GLU A 127 -15.14 0.81 -25.37
C GLU A 127 -15.15 0.10 -26.73
N VAL A 128 -14.15 -0.76 -26.99
CA VAL A 128 -14.10 -1.58 -28.20
C VAL A 128 -15.13 -2.71 -28.19
N LEU A 129 -15.29 -3.39 -27.05
CA LEU A 129 -16.28 -4.47 -26.90
C LEU A 129 -17.74 -4.00 -27.05
N GLU A 130 -18.01 -2.72 -26.78
CA GLU A 130 -19.35 -2.12 -26.92
C GLU A 130 -19.68 -1.72 -28.38
N ASN A 131 -18.71 -1.75 -29.30
CA ASN A 131 -18.90 -1.33 -30.68
C ASN A 131 -18.53 -2.45 -31.68
N ASP A 132 -19.56 -3.15 -32.15
CA ASP A 132 -19.46 -4.24 -33.13
C ASP A 132 -18.77 -3.80 -34.44
N GLU A 133 -18.97 -2.54 -34.87
CA GLU A 133 -18.32 -2.00 -36.06
C GLU A 133 -16.80 -1.88 -35.88
N ASP A 134 -16.34 -1.49 -34.68
CA ASP A 134 -14.91 -1.39 -34.36
C ASP A 134 -14.28 -2.78 -34.30
N MET A 135 -14.99 -3.77 -33.76
CA MET A 135 -14.55 -5.17 -33.74
C MET A 135 -14.44 -5.75 -35.17
N ALA A 136 -15.44 -5.53 -36.03
CA ALA A 136 -15.38 -5.94 -37.43
C ALA A 136 -14.26 -5.21 -38.19
N ALA A 137 -14.01 -3.94 -37.88
CA ALA A 137 -12.93 -3.15 -38.48
C ALA A 137 -11.51 -3.63 -38.09
N MET A 138 -11.38 -4.51 -37.09
CA MET A 138 -10.08 -5.10 -36.72
C MET A 138 -9.55 -6.08 -37.75
N PHE A 139 -10.39 -6.69 -38.59
CA PHE A 139 -9.99 -7.60 -39.67
C PHE A 139 -9.38 -6.85 -40.86
N LEU A 140 -8.13 -6.41 -40.69
CA LEU A 140 -7.42 -5.58 -41.66
C LEU A 140 -7.09 -6.33 -42.97
N THR A 141 -6.85 -7.65 -42.88
CA THR A 141 -6.50 -8.46 -44.06
C THR A 141 -7.68 -8.56 -45.02
N ASP A 142 -8.88 -8.81 -44.50
CA ASP A 142 -10.10 -8.97 -45.32
C ASP A 142 -10.56 -7.62 -45.89
N ARG A 143 -10.42 -6.55 -45.10
CA ARG A 143 -10.67 -5.18 -45.56
C ARG A 143 -9.74 -4.77 -46.71
N GLN A 144 -8.48 -5.21 -46.67
CA GLN A 144 -7.53 -4.96 -47.76
C GLN A 144 -7.86 -5.81 -49.01
N ALA A 145 -8.44 -7.01 -48.83
CA ALA A 145 -8.92 -7.86 -49.91
C ALA A 145 -10.24 -7.36 -50.56
N GLY A 146 -10.83 -6.29 -50.04
CA GLY A 146 -12.09 -5.72 -50.54
C GLY A 146 -13.34 -6.47 -50.07
N GLN A 147 -13.20 -7.38 -49.11
CA GLN A 147 -14.29 -8.10 -48.47
C GLN A 147 -14.33 -7.72 -46.98
N PRO A 148 -14.93 -6.58 -46.61
CA PRO A 148 -15.08 -6.24 -45.20
C PRO A 148 -15.87 -7.33 -44.49
N HIS A 149 -15.39 -7.74 -43.31
CA HIS A 149 -16.10 -8.69 -42.44
C HIS A 149 -17.51 -8.14 -42.14
N GLU A 150 -18.51 -9.02 -42.13
CA GLU A 150 -19.84 -8.65 -41.67
C GLU A 150 -19.78 -8.24 -40.21
N VAL A 151 -20.58 -7.23 -39.84
CA VAL A 151 -20.61 -6.72 -38.47
C VAL A 151 -20.97 -7.86 -37.50
N ASP A 152 -21.87 -8.75 -37.88
CA ASP A 152 -22.29 -9.88 -37.04
C ASP A 152 -21.23 -10.99 -36.85
N ASP A 153 -20.11 -10.97 -37.60
CA ASP A 153 -19.02 -11.97 -37.49
C ASP A 153 -17.83 -11.46 -36.64
N HIS A 154 -18.12 -10.80 -35.51
CA HIS A 154 -17.11 -10.30 -34.57
C HIS A 154 -16.74 -11.29 -33.44
N LEU A 155 -17.41 -12.45 -33.36
CA LEU A 155 -17.38 -13.35 -32.20
C LEU A 155 -15.95 -13.75 -31.75
N LYS A 156 -15.02 -13.94 -32.70
CA LYS A 156 -13.62 -14.27 -32.38
C LYS A 156 -12.88 -13.14 -31.69
N VAL A 157 -13.11 -11.89 -32.13
CA VAL A 157 -12.51 -10.69 -31.55
C VAL A 157 -13.10 -10.46 -30.17
N GLU A 158 -14.43 -10.59 -30.06
CA GLU A 158 -15.15 -10.45 -28.80
C GLU A 158 -14.61 -11.42 -27.74
N TYR A 159 -14.51 -12.72 -28.04
CA TYR A 159 -13.96 -13.69 -27.09
C TYR A 159 -12.53 -13.38 -26.66
N LEU A 160 -11.68 -12.90 -27.59
CA LEU A 160 -10.31 -12.50 -27.28
C LEU A 160 -10.32 -11.31 -26.30
N LEU A 161 -11.03 -10.24 -26.65
CA LEU A 161 -11.07 -9.03 -25.84
C LEU A 161 -11.74 -9.26 -24.49
N GLU A 162 -12.80 -10.07 -24.42
CA GLU A 162 -13.49 -10.42 -23.17
C GLU A 162 -12.58 -11.22 -22.22
N ALA A 163 -11.76 -12.14 -22.74
CA ALA A 163 -10.78 -12.86 -21.94
C ALA A 163 -9.75 -11.90 -21.31
N TYR A 164 -9.20 -10.97 -22.10
CA TYR A 164 -8.26 -9.97 -21.59
C TYR A 164 -8.92 -8.97 -20.64
N TYR A 165 -10.18 -8.61 -20.89
CA TYR A 165 -10.98 -7.78 -20.00
C TYR A 165 -11.15 -8.45 -18.62
N LYS A 166 -11.56 -9.72 -18.58
CA LYS A 166 -11.72 -10.51 -17.34
C LYS A 166 -10.41 -10.67 -16.59
N ASN A 167 -9.31 -10.95 -17.30
CA ASN A 167 -7.98 -11.08 -16.69
C ASN A 167 -7.53 -9.76 -16.06
N THR A 168 -7.76 -8.63 -16.75
CA THR A 168 -7.43 -7.30 -16.22
C THR A 168 -8.27 -6.97 -14.99
N ASP A 169 -9.55 -7.32 -15.01
CA ASP A 169 -10.47 -7.12 -13.90
C ASP A 169 -10.03 -7.88 -12.65
N ALA A 170 -9.61 -9.14 -12.80
CA ALA A 170 -9.06 -9.95 -11.72
C ALA A 170 -7.80 -9.34 -11.09
N ILE A 171 -6.89 -8.78 -11.92
CA ILE A 171 -5.69 -8.08 -11.43
C ILE A 171 -6.08 -6.80 -10.66
N ALA A 172 -7.04 -6.03 -11.19
CA ALA A 172 -7.52 -4.81 -10.54
C ALA A 172 -8.16 -5.10 -9.17
N GLU A 173 -8.97 -6.15 -9.09
CA GLU A 173 -9.61 -6.58 -7.84
C GLU A 173 -8.56 -7.08 -6.83
N SER A 174 -7.61 -7.89 -7.27
CA SER A 174 -6.54 -8.37 -6.41
C SER A 174 -5.66 -7.22 -5.88
N ALA A 175 -5.37 -6.21 -6.71
CA ALA A 175 -4.61 -5.03 -6.29
C ALA A 175 -5.41 -4.18 -5.28
N SER A 176 -6.73 -4.05 -5.47
CA SER A 176 -7.64 -3.36 -4.55
C SER A 176 -7.70 -4.05 -3.18
N ALA A 177 -7.78 -5.39 -3.17
CA ALA A 177 -7.74 -6.16 -1.93
C ALA A 177 -6.44 -5.94 -1.15
N LEU A 178 -5.28 -6.04 -1.83
CA LEU A 178 -3.98 -5.82 -1.21
C LEU A 178 -3.80 -4.37 -0.73
N LEU A 179 -4.32 -3.39 -1.46
CA LEU A 179 -4.35 -1.99 -1.03
C LEU A 179 -5.13 -1.82 0.27
N GLY A 180 -6.31 -2.43 0.38
CA GLY A 180 -7.10 -2.43 1.60
C GLY A 180 -6.36 -3.05 2.78
N ASP A 181 -5.61 -4.13 2.57
CA ASP A 181 -4.81 -4.76 3.62
C ASP A 181 -3.65 -3.88 4.10
N VAL A 182 -2.96 -3.19 3.17
CA VAL A 182 -1.91 -2.22 3.48
C VAL A 182 -2.48 -1.04 4.29
N GLU A 183 -3.66 -0.54 3.93
CA GLU A 183 -4.32 0.56 4.66
C GLU A 183 -4.73 0.13 6.06
N ARG A 184 -5.40 -1.02 6.22
CA ARG A 184 -5.75 -1.59 7.52
C ARG A 184 -4.54 -1.77 8.43
N THR A 185 -3.43 -2.27 7.87
CA THR A 185 -2.21 -2.47 8.64
C THR A 185 -1.59 -1.14 9.06
N THR A 186 -1.60 -0.15 8.16
CA THR A 186 -1.13 1.21 8.45
C THR A 186 -1.95 1.86 9.58
N GLU A 187 -3.27 1.76 9.53
CA GLU A 187 -4.16 2.25 10.60
C GLU A 187 -3.93 1.54 11.93
N THR A 188 -3.72 0.22 11.89
CA THR A 188 -3.41 -0.59 13.08
C THR A 188 -2.11 -0.14 13.73
N ILE A 189 -1.04 0.04 12.94
CA ILE A 189 0.26 0.52 13.43
C ILE A 189 0.12 1.92 14.04
N GLN A 190 -0.59 2.83 13.36
CA GLN A 190 -0.82 4.18 13.85
C GLN A 190 -1.60 4.20 15.17
N SER A 191 -2.61 3.34 15.31
CA SER A 191 -3.38 3.17 16.54
C SER A 191 -2.49 2.67 17.69
N ILE A 192 -1.66 1.65 17.44
CA ILE A 192 -0.71 1.14 18.44
C ILE A 192 0.25 2.25 18.89
N LEU A 193 0.83 3.00 17.95
CA LEU A 193 1.72 4.12 18.26
C LEU A 193 1.04 5.21 19.08
N ALA A 194 -0.23 5.53 18.80
CA ALA A 194 -1.01 6.48 19.58
C ALA A 194 -1.21 5.98 21.02
N VAL A 195 -1.51 4.70 21.21
CA VAL A 195 -1.62 4.07 22.53
C VAL A 195 -0.27 4.13 23.27
N ARG A 196 0.84 3.80 22.61
CA ARG A 196 2.20 3.88 23.20
C ARG A 196 2.56 5.29 23.64
N ARG A 197 2.29 6.29 22.79
CA ARG A 197 2.49 7.71 23.14
C ARG A 197 1.68 8.11 24.37
N ASN A 198 0.41 7.67 24.44
CA ASN A 198 -0.44 7.94 25.58
C ASN A 198 0.09 7.25 26.86
N GLN A 199 0.60 6.02 26.75
CA GLN A 199 1.25 5.31 27.87
C GLN A 199 2.46 6.08 28.40
N ILE A 200 3.32 6.58 27.51
CA ILE A 200 4.51 7.37 27.88
C ILE A 200 4.10 8.67 28.59
N LEU A 201 3.11 9.39 28.04
CA LEU A 201 2.62 10.65 28.64
C LEU A 201 2.05 10.40 30.04
N VAL A 202 1.22 9.36 30.20
CA VAL A 202 0.66 8.99 31.49
C VAL A 202 1.76 8.62 32.48
N PHE A 203 2.76 7.84 32.05
CA PHE A 203 3.89 7.50 32.91
C PHE A 203 4.69 8.73 33.34
N GLY A 204 4.93 9.68 32.43
CA GLY A 204 5.55 10.97 32.74
C GLY A 204 4.78 11.74 33.82
N ALA A 205 3.45 11.84 33.68
CA ALA A 205 2.61 12.50 34.68
C ALA A 205 2.66 11.78 36.05
N GLN A 206 2.76 10.45 36.08
CA GLN A 206 2.92 9.70 37.33
C GLN A 206 4.25 10.04 38.02
N LEU A 207 5.34 10.13 37.26
CA LEU A 207 6.64 10.54 37.81
C LEU A 207 6.62 11.97 38.33
N GLU A 208 6.00 12.91 37.60
CA GLU A 208 5.85 14.30 38.05
C GLU A 208 5.09 14.42 39.37
N ILE A 209 3.99 13.66 39.53
CA ILE A 209 3.23 13.62 40.78
C ILE A 209 4.08 13.08 41.94
N CYS A 210 4.89 12.03 41.69
CA CYS A 210 5.81 11.49 42.70
C CYS A 210 6.90 12.50 43.06
N MET A 211 7.50 13.16 42.06
CA MET A 211 8.53 14.18 42.25
C MET A 211 8.00 15.38 43.03
N LEU A 212 6.76 15.81 42.78
CA LEU A 212 6.09 16.85 43.57
C LEU A 212 5.98 16.44 45.05
N GLY A 213 5.61 15.18 45.32
CA GLY A 213 5.55 14.64 46.69
C GLY A 213 6.93 14.61 47.38
N PHE A 214 7.98 14.29 46.64
CA PHE A 214 9.36 14.38 47.16
C PHE A 214 9.82 15.83 47.36
N ALA A 215 9.43 16.75 46.47
CA ALA A 215 9.80 18.17 46.56
C ALA A 215 9.22 18.82 47.82
N VAL A 216 7.94 18.54 48.15
CA VAL A 216 7.31 19.03 49.40
C VAL A 216 8.05 18.49 50.63
N SER A 217 8.38 17.19 50.65
CA SER A 217 9.12 16.60 51.77
C SER A 217 10.56 17.10 51.88
N THR A 218 11.23 17.33 50.75
CA THR A 218 12.58 17.93 50.71
C THR A 218 12.56 19.37 51.21
N PHE A 219 11.52 20.14 50.86
CA PHE A 219 11.34 21.50 51.36
C PHE A 219 11.17 21.52 52.89
N VAL A 220 10.31 20.65 53.43
CA VAL A 220 10.11 20.53 54.89
C VAL A 220 11.40 20.10 55.58
N ALA A 221 12.08 19.07 55.07
CA ALA A 221 13.38 18.64 55.59
C ALA A 221 14.43 19.75 55.53
N GLY A 222 14.43 20.55 54.46
CA GLY A 222 15.29 21.72 54.30
C GLY A 222 15.06 22.78 55.39
N LEU A 223 13.80 23.16 55.65
CA LEU A 223 13.46 24.14 56.70
C LEU A 223 13.95 23.71 58.09
N PHE A 224 13.78 22.44 58.45
CA PHE A 224 14.22 21.89 59.75
C PHE A 224 15.72 21.52 59.78
N GLY A 225 16.36 21.36 58.62
CA GLY A 225 17.80 21.13 58.49
C GLY A 225 18.63 22.42 58.51
N MET A 226 17.99 23.58 58.48
CA MET A 226 18.69 24.87 58.62
C MET A 226 19.12 25.10 60.07
N ASN A 227 20.30 25.72 60.24
CA ASN A 227 20.85 26.11 61.55
C ASN A 227 20.12 27.34 62.13
N VAL A 228 18.82 27.19 62.36
CA VAL A 228 17.93 28.17 62.98
C VAL A 228 17.39 27.53 64.25
N VAL A 229 17.37 28.29 65.36
CA VAL A 229 16.93 27.79 66.67
C VAL A 229 15.53 27.20 66.57
N ASN A 230 15.44 25.88 66.62
CA ASN A 230 14.18 25.15 66.63
C ASN A 230 13.93 24.62 68.05
N PHE A 231 12.80 25.01 68.67
CA PHE A 231 12.38 24.59 70.02
C PHE A 231 12.13 23.07 70.18
N PHE A 232 12.39 22.27 69.15
CA PHE A 232 12.22 20.81 69.12
C PHE A 232 13.55 20.03 69.18
N GLU A 233 14.70 20.72 69.27
CA GLU A 233 16.04 20.12 69.21
C GLU A 233 16.39 19.21 70.41
N GLU A 234 15.84 19.44 71.60
CA GLU A 234 16.12 18.63 72.80
C GLU A 234 15.38 17.27 72.82
N SER A 235 14.40 17.04 71.93
CA SER A 235 13.57 15.84 71.94
C SER A 235 14.15 14.70 71.10
N THR A 236 14.48 13.58 71.74
CA THR A 236 14.98 12.35 71.09
C THR A 236 14.01 11.79 70.04
N SER A 237 12.71 12.07 70.13
CA SER A 237 11.69 11.56 69.21
C SER A 237 11.33 12.49 68.05
N ALA A 238 11.75 13.77 68.09
CA ALA A 238 11.34 14.77 67.09
C ALA A 238 11.78 14.42 65.67
N PHE A 239 13.00 13.89 65.50
CA PHE A 239 13.52 13.46 64.20
C PHE A 239 12.67 12.35 63.58
N VAL A 240 12.32 11.32 64.36
CA VAL A 240 11.52 10.18 63.88
C VAL A 240 10.11 10.62 63.47
N ILE A 241 9.51 11.53 64.25
CA ILE A 241 8.19 12.10 63.94
C ILE A 241 8.25 12.92 62.66
N LEU A 242 9.25 13.78 62.48
CA LEU A 242 9.43 14.59 61.28
C LEU A 242 9.57 13.74 60.02
N VAL A 243 10.46 12.74 60.06
CA VAL A 243 10.66 11.79 58.95
C VAL A 243 9.38 11.00 58.67
N GLY A 244 8.70 10.53 59.71
CA GLY A 244 7.43 9.82 59.58
C GLY A 244 6.35 10.67 58.89
N VAL A 245 6.20 11.93 59.31
CA VAL A 245 5.23 12.88 58.71
C VAL A 245 5.59 13.17 57.26
N CYS A 246 6.87 13.35 56.91
CA CYS A 246 7.30 13.57 55.53
C CYS A 246 7.00 12.36 54.63
N VAL A 247 7.31 11.14 55.10
CA VAL A 247 7.03 9.91 54.34
C VAL A 247 5.54 9.71 54.13
N ILE A 248 4.73 9.87 55.18
CA ILE A 248 3.26 9.77 55.09
C ILE A 248 2.70 10.86 54.18
N GLY A 249 3.22 12.09 54.28
CA GLY A 249 2.85 13.21 53.42
C GLY A 249 3.11 12.91 51.94
N THR A 250 4.32 12.44 51.59
CA THR A 250 4.65 12.06 50.20
C THR A 250 3.73 10.96 49.68
N VAL A 251 3.45 9.92 50.48
CA VAL A 251 2.59 8.80 50.08
C VAL A 251 1.13 9.25 49.87
N THR A 252 0.62 10.12 50.74
CA THR A 252 -0.76 10.64 50.62
C THR A 252 -0.93 11.53 49.39
N ILE A 253 0.02 12.44 49.14
CA ILE A 253 0.04 13.28 47.94
C ILE A 253 0.11 12.41 46.67
N ALA A 254 1.02 11.44 46.63
CA ALA A 254 1.17 10.54 45.49
C ALA A 254 -0.11 9.72 45.24
N LYS A 255 -0.68 9.13 46.29
CA LYS A 255 -1.94 8.36 46.17
C LYS A 255 -3.10 9.22 45.67
N TYR A 256 -3.27 10.43 46.22
CA TYR A 256 -4.32 11.34 45.80
C TYR A 256 -4.15 11.77 44.34
N GLY A 257 -2.93 12.16 43.95
CA GLY A 257 -2.61 12.55 42.57
C GLY A 257 -2.87 11.42 41.57
N LEU A 258 -2.41 10.21 41.87
CA LEU A 258 -2.63 9.02 41.02
C LEU A 258 -4.10 8.63 40.94
N TRP A 259 -4.84 8.70 42.05
CA TRP A 259 -6.29 8.44 42.06
C TRP A 259 -7.04 9.42 41.17
N LYS A 260 -6.73 10.71 41.27
CA LYS A 260 -7.34 11.77 40.45
C LYS A 260 -7.02 11.57 38.97
N LEU A 261 -5.77 11.24 38.62
CA LEU A 261 -5.36 10.92 37.25
C LEU A 261 -6.15 9.73 36.67
N ASN A 262 -6.27 8.65 37.43
CA ASN A 262 -7.02 7.46 37.01
C ASN A 262 -8.53 7.74 36.86
N LYS A 263 -9.10 8.62 37.69
CA LYS A 263 -10.51 9.04 37.59
C LYS A 263 -10.76 9.82 36.29
N PHE A 264 -9.89 10.76 35.93
CA PHE A 264 -10.00 11.48 34.66
C PHE A 264 -9.84 10.58 33.44
N ARG A 265 -8.97 9.57 33.52
CA ARG A 265 -8.79 8.58 32.45
C ARG A 265 -10.07 7.78 32.17
N LYS A 266 -10.80 7.36 33.21
CA LYS A 266 -12.05 6.60 33.07
C LYS A 266 -13.20 7.39 32.44
N LEU A 267 -13.11 8.72 32.37
CA LEU A 267 -14.15 9.58 31.79
C LEU A 267 -13.90 9.91 30.30
N ARG A 268 -12.71 9.57 29.77
CA ARG A 268 -12.32 9.80 28.37
C ARG A 268 -12.24 8.53 27.53
N LEU A 269 -12.43 7.37 28.15
CA LEU A 269 -12.67 6.07 27.50
C LEU A 269 -14.17 5.87 27.37
#